data_AF-A0A3Q1J127-F1
#
_entry.id   AF-A0A3Q1J127-F1
#
_cell.length_a   1.000
_cell.length_b   1.000
_cell.length_c   1.000
_cell.angle_alpha   90.00
_cell.angle_beta   90.00
_cell.angle_gamma   90.00
#
_symmetry.space_group_name_H-M   'P 1'
#
loop_
_entity.id
_entity.type
_entity.pdbx_description
1 polymer ?
#
loop_
_entity_poly.entity_id
_entity_poly.type
_entity_poly.pdbx_seq_one_letter_code
_entity_poly.pdbx_strand_id
1 'polypeptide(L)'
;MSGFFQLLRKKKELIPLVGIMAFAATGATSASLYFLLTKPDVILNKTTNPEPWERLDPSKPQKLITINQQWKPVEELELVKRITK
;
A
#
# COMPACT_ATOMS: atom_id res chain seq x y z
N MET A 1 -19.59 24.75 -12.53
CA MET A 1 -19.47 23.28 -12.31
C MET A 1 -20.42 22.42 -13.15
N SER A 2 -21.33 22.97 -13.96
CA SER A 2 -22.30 22.16 -14.74
C SER A 2 -21.79 21.64 -16.08
N GLY A 3 -20.72 22.22 -16.65
CA GLY A 3 -20.28 21.92 -18.02
C GLY A 3 -19.84 20.46 -18.24
N PHE A 4 -19.13 19.85 -17.28
CA PHE A 4 -18.67 18.47 -17.38
C PHE A 4 -19.84 17.47 -17.31
N PHE A 5 -20.77 17.68 -16.37
CA PHE A 5 -21.97 16.84 -16.27
C PHE A 5 -22.91 17.01 -17.48
N GLN A 6 -22.98 18.22 -18.05
CA GLN A 6 -23.71 18.45 -19.31
C GLN A 6 -23.05 17.73 -20.49
N LEU A 7 -21.71 17.71 -20.57
CA LEU A 7 -20.96 16.95 -21.58
C LEU A 7 -21.26 15.45 -21.50
N LEU A 8 -21.19 14.86 -20.30
CA LEU A 8 -21.51 13.44 -20.08
C LEU A 8 -22.97 13.10 -20.39
N ARG A 9 -23.92 14.00 -20.10
CA ARG A 9 -25.33 13.81 -20.48
C ARG A 9 -25.54 13.86 -22.00
N LYS A 10 -24.82 14.74 -22.70
CA LYS A 10 -24.89 14.87 -24.17
C LYS A 10 -24.14 13.76 -24.91
N LYS A 11 -23.10 13.17 -24.31
CA LYS A 11 -22.24 12.14 -24.90
C LYS A 11 -22.12 10.95 -23.93
N LYS A 12 -23.14 10.09 -23.96
CA LYS A 12 -23.31 8.95 -23.03
C LYS A 12 -22.19 7.91 -23.15
N GLU A 13 -21.55 7.79 -24.32
CA GLU A 13 -20.41 6.90 -24.58
C GLU A 13 -19.18 7.24 -23.71
N LEU A 14 -19.05 8.49 -23.24
CA LEU A 14 -17.94 8.91 -22.38
C LEU A 14 -18.11 8.47 -20.93
N ILE A 15 -19.33 8.10 -20.51
CA ILE A 15 -19.61 7.69 -19.12
C ILE A 15 -18.78 6.46 -18.71
N PRO A 16 -18.79 5.34 -19.46
CA PRO A 16 -17.97 4.18 -19.10
C PRO A 16 -16.46 4.49 -19.15
N LEU A 17 -16.03 5.29 -20.12
CA LEU A 17 -14.62 5.68 -20.26
C LEU A 17 -14.13 6.48 -19.04
N VAL A 18 -14.88 7.51 -18.65
CA VAL A 18 -14.57 8.32 -17.46
C VAL A 18 -14.68 7.47 -16.20
N GLY A 19 -15.66 6.56 -16.12
CA GLY A 19 -15.81 5.66 -14.98
C GLY A 19 -14.58 4.79 -14.73
N ILE A 20 -14.08 4.12 -15.78
CA ILE A 20 -12.88 3.27 -15.68
C ILE A 20 -11.65 4.11 -15.35
N MET A 21 -11.47 5.26 -16.01
CA MET A 21 -10.34 6.14 -15.75
C MET A 21 -10.35 6.68 -14.32
N ALA A 22 -11.50 7.13 -13.82
CA ALA A 22 -11.65 7.60 -12.45
C ALA A 22 -11.36 6.46 -11.45
N PHE A 23 -11.91 5.27 -11.68
CA PHE A 23 -11.65 4.11 -10.84
C PHE A 23 -10.15 3.77 -10.78
N ALA A 24 -9.46 3.77 -11.93
CA ALA A 24 -8.03 3.52 -12.01
C ALA A 24 -7.22 4.60 -11.27
N ALA A 25 -7.53 5.88 -11.49
CA ALA A 25 -6.84 6.99 -10.84
C ALA A 25 -7.03 6.97 -9.31
N THR A 26 -8.26 6.73 -8.84
CA THR A 26 -8.56 6.60 -7.41
C THR A 26 -7.89 5.36 -6.83
N GLY A 27 -7.89 4.23 -7.53
CA GLY A 27 -7.20 2.99 -7.13
C GLY A 27 -5.69 3.20 -6.98
N ALA A 28 -5.05 3.83 -7.96
CA ALA A 28 -3.62 4.13 -7.91
C ALA A 28 -3.26 5.08 -6.76
N THR A 29 -4.07 6.14 -6.57
CA THR A 29 -3.85 7.13 -5.51
C THR A 29 -4.01 6.50 -4.13
N SER A 30 -5.07 5.72 -3.93
CA SER A 30 -5.35 5.03 -2.66
C SER A 30 -4.28 3.98 -2.32
N ALA A 31 -3.84 3.17 -3.30
CA ALA A 31 -2.75 2.22 -3.10
C ALA A 31 -1.43 2.91 -2.75
N SER A 32 -1.11 4.01 -3.42
CA SER A 32 0.10 4.80 -3.14
C SER A 32 0.08 5.36 -1.71
N LEU A 33 -1.06 5.92 -1.27
CA LEU A 33 -1.22 6.42 0.08
C LEU A 33 -1.16 5.30 1.13
N TYR A 34 -1.80 4.15 0.84
CA TYR A 34 -1.71 2.97 1.70
C TYR A 34 -0.26 2.51 1.88
N PHE A 35 0.52 2.42 0.80
CA PHE A 35 1.93 2.01 0.89
C PHE A 35 2.78 3.04 1.64
N LEU A 36 2.59 4.33 1.34
CA LEU A 36 3.33 5.41 2.00
C LEU A 36 3.14 5.40 3.53
N LEU A 37 1.93 5.10 4.00
CA LEU A 37 1.59 5.20 5.42
C LEU A 37 1.72 3.89 6.20
N THR A 38 1.59 2.74 5.54
CA THR A 38 1.51 1.45 6.24
C THR A 38 2.68 0.52 5.93
N LYS A 39 3.42 0.75 4.84
CA LYS A 39 4.51 -0.15 4.47
C LYS A 39 5.85 0.32 5.01
N PRO A 40 6.61 -0.59 5.64
CA PRO A 40 7.92 -0.33 6.24
C PRO A 40 9.03 -0.15 5.19
N ASP A 41 8.78 -0.61 3.95
CA ASP A 41 9.74 -0.51 2.85
C ASP A 41 9.93 0.95 2.40
N VAL A 42 8.99 1.84 2.73
CA VAL A 42 9.07 3.27 2.41
C VAL A 42 9.70 4.02 3.57
N ILE A 43 10.95 4.42 3.39
CA ILE A 43 11.72 5.14 4.40
C ILE A 43 11.42 6.65 4.30
N LEU A 44 10.60 7.16 5.22
CA LEU A 44 10.32 8.61 5.33
C LEU A 44 11.31 9.35 6.24
N ASN A 45 11.83 8.68 7.28
CA ASN A 45 12.79 9.26 8.21
C ASN A 45 14.04 8.38 8.31
N LYS A 46 15.00 8.63 7.41
CA LYS A 46 16.27 7.90 7.36
C LYS A 46 17.19 8.22 8.55
N THR A 47 17.05 9.39 9.16
CA THR A 47 17.96 9.86 10.23
C THR A 47 17.69 9.16 11.56
N THR A 48 16.44 9.09 11.99
CA THR A 48 16.07 8.48 13.28
C THR A 48 15.74 6.99 13.16
N ASN A 49 15.31 6.54 11.98
CA ASN A 49 14.89 5.16 11.75
C ASN A 49 15.31 4.66 10.36
N PRO A 50 16.62 4.38 10.15
CA PRO A 50 17.14 3.96 8.86
C PRO A 50 16.58 2.61 8.38
N GLU A 51 16.11 1.75 9.30
CA GLU A 51 15.62 0.40 9.01
C GLU A 51 14.20 0.18 9.59
N PRO A 52 13.15 0.75 8.96
CA PRO A 52 11.79 0.68 9.51
C PRO A 52 11.25 -0.74 9.60
N TRP A 53 11.69 -1.64 8.72
CA TRP A 53 11.27 -3.04 8.69
C TRP A 53 11.70 -3.84 9.91
N GLU A 54 12.74 -3.43 10.64
CA GLU A 54 13.18 -4.15 11.85
C GLU A 54 12.15 -4.10 13.00
N ARG A 55 11.26 -3.10 13.00
CA ARG A 55 10.30 -2.84 14.09
C ARG A 55 8.92 -3.45 13.85
N LEU A 56 8.73 -4.15 12.73
CA LEU A 56 7.46 -4.78 12.41
C LEU A 56 7.19 -5.94 13.35
N ASP A 57 5.94 -6.07 13.77
CA ASP A 57 5.44 -7.28 14.42
C ASP A 57 5.16 -8.33 13.34
N PRO A 58 5.93 -9.43 13.30
CA PRO A 58 5.77 -10.44 12.27
C PRO A 58 4.57 -11.37 12.53
N SER A 59 3.99 -11.33 13.73
CA SER A 59 2.78 -12.08 14.11
C SER A 59 1.53 -11.50 13.46
N LYS A 60 1.60 -10.26 12.96
CA LYS A 60 0.49 -9.57 12.32
C LYS A 60 0.55 -9.72 10.80
N PRO A 61 -0.59 -9.93 10.13
CA PRO A 61 -0.65 -10.00 8.68
C PRO A 61 -0.23 -8.66 8.06
N GLN A 62 0.76 -8.71 7.17
CA GLN A 62 1.31 -7.52 6.52
C GLN A 62 0.72 -7.23 5.14
N LYS A 63 -0.14 -8.10 4.60
CA LYS A 63 -0.76 -7.90 3.28
C LYS A 63 -2.16 -7.30 3.44
N LEU A 64 -2.65 -6.62 2.40
CA LEU A 64 -4.01 -6.08 2.38
C LEU A 64 -5.07 -7.19 2.58
N ILE A 65 -4.80 -8.37 2.02
CA ILE A 65 -5.63 -9.57 2.18
C ILE A 65 -4.68 -10.74 2.48
N THR A 66 -5.00 -11.51 3.53
CA THR A 66 -4.29 -12.74 3.86
C THR A 66 -5.27 -13.89 3.92
N ILE A 67 -4.86 -15.05 3.41
CA ILE A 67 -5.65 -16.28 3.45
C ILE A 67 -4.74 -17.35 4.04
N ASN A 68 -5.12 -17.87 5.22
CA ASN A 68 -4.39 -18.93 5.93
C ASN A 68 -2.88 -18.66 6.13
N GLN A 69 -2.48 -17.39 6.24
CA GLN A 69 -1.08 -17.03 6.45
C GLN A 69 -0.66 -17.37 7.88
N GLN A 70 0.26 -18.33 8.02
CA GLN A 70 0.88 -18.68 9.29
C GLN A 70 2.28 -18.09 9.33
N TRP A 71 2.63 -17.40 10.42
CA TRP A 71 3.99 -16.92 10.64
C TRP A 71 4.77 -17.93 11.49
N LYS A 72 6.03 -18.17 11.12
CA LYS A 72 6.98 -18.97 11.91
C LYS A 72 8.33 -18.24 11.95
N PRO A 73 8.97 -18.12 13.12
CA PRO A 73 10.30 -17.55 13.23
C PRO A 73 11.32 -18.43 12.51
N VAL A 74 12.39 -17.80 12.04
CA VAL A 74 13.54 -18.47 11.42
C VAL A 74 14.69 -18.38 12.42
N GLU A 75 15.08 -19.51 13.00
CA GLU A 75 16.04 -19.56 14.11
C GLU A 75 17.41 -19.01 13.71
N GLU A 76 17.86 -19.26 12.48
CA GLU A 76 19.13 -18.77 11.97
C GLU A 76 19.15 -17.25 11.87
N LEU A 77 18.04 -16.63 11.46
CA LEU A 77 17.92 -15.17 11.40
C LEU A 77 17.92 -14.57 12.80
N GLU A 78 17.26 -15.20 13.78
CA GLU A 78 17.33 -14.75 15.16
C GLU A 78 18.74 -14.85 15.74
N LEU A 79 19.45 -15.94 15.45
CA LEU A 79 20.82 -16.16 15.90
C LEU A 79 21.76 -15.10 15.32
N VAL A 80 21.70 -14.84 14.02
CA VAL A 80 22.49 -13.79 13.37
C VAL A 80 22.17 -12.42 13.96
N LYS A 81 20.88 -12.13 14.21
CA LYS A 81 20.45 -10.86 14.81
C LYS A 81 21.00 -10.67 16.21
N ARG A 82 21.07 -11.73 17.02
CA ARG A 82 21.67 -11.70 18.37
C ARG A 82 23.19 -11.51 18.36
N ILE A 83 23.88 -11.97 17.33
CA ILE A 83 25.35 -11.83 17.22
C ILE A 83 25.73 -10.43 16.71
N THR A 84 24.90 -9.85 15.85
CA THR A 84 25.22 -8.61 15.11
C THR A 84 24.83 -7.34 15.88
N LYS A 85 23.91 -7.42 16.86
CA LYS A 85 23.29 -6.28 17.54
C LYS A 85 23.59 -6.30 19.03
#